data_AF-A0A7C5N753-F1
#
_entry.id   AF-A0A7C5N753-F1
#
_cell.length_a   1.000
_cell.length_b   1.000
_cell.length_c   1.000
_cell.angle_alpha   90.00
_cell.angle_beta   90.00
_cell.angle_gamma   90.00
#
_symmetry.space_group_name_H-M   'P 1'
#
loop_
_entity.id
_entity.type
_entity.pdbx_description
1 polymer ?
#
loop_
_entity_poly.entity_id
_entity_poly.type
_entity_poly.pdbx_seq_one_letter_code
_entity_poly.pdbx_strand_id
1 'polypeptide(L)'
;MPWVRAKLRGQLIYARADAAGNLTAEGGRVEIRYKPNDGRMYRAAPGNLSVQPGEVLPDDACGPAEAVGKKKASKKKAAAKPAPVPEGAIVAYTDGACSGNPGPAGLGVVVLQNGERIERWEYLGKATNNIAELTAILRALEEIPAGSPCVVHTDSQYAIGVLQKGWKAKKNKELVAELRATLANHDCRLVYVKGHAGIPLNERADELARLAVEIRGSGRETRKTSS
;
A
#
# COMPACT_ATOMS: atom_id res chain seq x y z
N MET A 1 -11.56 -33.38 13.98
CA MET A 1 -10.29 -33.39 14.72
C MET A 1 -9.85 -31.96 15.01
N PRO A 2 -9.30 -31.67 16.20
CA PRO A 2 -8.90 -30.33 16.56
C PRO A 2 -7.66 -29.82 15.79
N TRP A 3 -7.35 -28.54 15.99
CA TRP A 3 -6.19 -27.86 15.41
C TRP A 3 -5.27 -27.31 16.49
N VAL A 4 -3.96 -27.29 16.23
CA VAL A 4 -2.98 -26.56 17.04
C VAL A 4 -2.27 -25.51 16.22
N ARG A 5 -1.74 -24.49 16.88
CA ARG A 5 -0.82 -23.55 16.23
C ARG A 5 0.56 -24.19 16.11
N ALA A 6 1.16 -24.10 14.93
CA ALA A 6 2.51 -24.57 14.67
C ALA A 6 3.28 -23.56 13.82
N LYS A 7 4.59 -23.74 13.68
CA LYS A 7 5.41 -23.03 12.71
C LYS A 7 5.88 -23.99 11.62
N LEU A 8 5.77 -23.54 10.37
CA LEU A 8 6.38 -24.18 9.20
C LEU A 8 7.29 -23.15 8.53
N ARG A 9 8.60 -23.44 8.46
CA ARG A 9 9.61 -22.52 7.89
C ARG A 9 9.54 -21.09 8.46
N GLY A 10 9.28 -20.98 9.76
CA GLY A 10 9.18 -19.70 10.48
C GLY A 10 7.82 -18.99 10.40
N GLN A 11 6.88 -19.47 9.56
CA GLN A 11 5.54 -18.91 9.44
C GLN A 11 4.55 -19.62 10.37
N LEU A 12 3.72 -18.86 11.08
CA LEU A 12 2.65 -19.42 11.92
C LEU A 12 1.52 -20.00 11.06
N ILE A 13 1.15 -21.24 11.36
CA ILE A 13 0.14 -22.03 10.66
C ILE A 13 -0.72 -22.80 11.68
N TYR A 14 -1.80 -23.40 11.19
CA TYR A 14 -2.69 -24.29 11.92
C TYR A 14 -2.44 -25.71 11.42
N ALA A 15 -2.22 -26.66 12.31
CA ALA A 15 -1.96 -28.05 11.98
C ALA A 15 -2.97 -28.97 12.68
N ARG A 16 -3.42 -30.03 12.00
CA ARG A 16 -4.31 -31.02 12.61
C ARG A 16 -3.64 -31.71 13.78
N ALA A 17 -4.39 -31.87 14.85
CA ALA A 17 -3.94 -32.51 16.08
C ALA A 17 -5.03 -33.40 16.70
N ASP A 18 -4.64 -34.20 17.68
CA ASP A 18 -5.52 -34.93 18.58
C ASP A 18 -6.02 -34.05 19.74
N ALA A 19 -6.88 -34.59 20.59
CA ALA A 19 -7.42 -33.88 21.76
C ALA A 19 -6.35 -33.49 22.80
N ALA A 20 -5.18 -34.13 22.77
CA ALA A 20 -4.04 -33.81 23.62
C ALA A 20 -3.09 -32.78 22.98
N GLY A 21 -3.36 -32.34 21.74
CA GLY A 21 -2.55 -31.36 21.01
C GLY A 21 -1.36 -31.95 20.23
N ASN A 22 -1.27 -33.28 20.12
CA ASN A 22 -0.24 -33.94 19.30
C ASN A 22 -0.64 -33.92 17.82
N LEU A 23 0.34 -33.72 16.93
CA LEU A 23 0.09 -33.66 15.49
C LEU A 23 -0.48 -34.98 14.94
N THR A 24 -1.56 -34.89 14.18
CA THR A 24 -2.17 -36.06 13.54
C THR A 24 -1.74 -36.13 12.07
N ALA A 25 -1.04 -37.20 11.70
CA ALA A 25 -0.58 -37.43 10.34
C ALA A 25 -1.36 -38.57 9.67
N GLU A 26 -2.00 -38.28 8.53
CA GLU A 26 -2.62 -39.28 7.68
C GLU A 26 -1.71 -39.53 6.46
N GLY A 27 -1.32 -40.79 6.25
CA GLY A 27 -0.37 -41.14 5.18
C GLY A 27 1.00 -40.44 5.33
N GLY A 28 1.45 -40.22 6.57
CA GLY A 28 2.73 -39.59 6.88
C GLY A 28 2.75 -38.06 6.71
N ARG A 29 1.61 -37.42 6.45
CA ARG A 29 1.50 -35.97 6.33
C ARG A 29 0.40 -35.40 7.23
N VAL A 30 0.69 -34.27 7.85
CA VAL A 30 -0.23 -33.49 8.68
C VAL A 30 -0.96 -32.50 7.78
N GLU A 31 -2.28 -32.41 7.89
CA GLU A 31 -3.05 -31.36 7.25
C GLU A 31 -2.76 -30.02 7.94
N ILE A 32 -2.46 -28.99 7.15
CA ILE A 32 -2.16 -27.66 7.64
C ILE A 32 -2.95 -26.59 6.88
N ARG A 33 -3.13 -25.44 7.53
CA ARG A 33 -3.65 -24.22 6.93
C ARG A 33 -2.88 -22.99 7.38
N TYR A 34 -2.67 -22.06 6.47
CA TYR A 34 -2.00 -20.79 6.78
C TYR A 34 -2.91 -19.79 7.48
N LYS A 35 -4.23 -19.91 7.26
CA LYS A 35 -5.25 -19.10 7.92
C LYS A 35 -6.46 -19.97 8.29
N PRO A 36 -7.18 -19.64 9.37
CA PRO A 36 -8.42 -20.33 9.77
C PRO A 36 -9.46 -20.42 8.64
N ASN A 37 -9.55 -19.36 7.82
CA ASN A 37 -10.54 -19.24 6.75
C ASN A 37 -9.94 -19.54 5.37
N ASP A 38 -8.77 -20.17 5.32
CA ASP A 38 -8.19 -20.60 4.05
C ASP A 38 -8.99 -21.79 3.52
N GLY A 39 -9.63 -21.61 2.36
CA GLY A 39 -10.33 -22.69 1.67
C GLY A 39 -9.38 -23.71 1.05
N ARG A 40 -8.06 -23.43 1.02
CA ARG A 40 -7.04 -24.34 0.52
C ARG A 40 -6.46 -25.18 1.65
N MET A 41 -6.52 -26.49 1.45
CA MET A 41 -5.90 -27.48 2.34
C MET A 41 -4.49 -27.77 1.86
N TYR A 42 -3.54 -27.74 2.79
CA TYR A 42 -2.13 -28.07 2.53
C TYR A 42 -1.71 -29.24 3.40
N ARG A 43 -0.60 -29.90 3.05
CA ARG A 43 -0.06 -31.02 3.81
C ARG A 43 1.44 -30.87 4.02
N ALA A 44 1.92 -31.14 5.22
CA ALA A 44 3.34 -31.07 5.58
C ALA A 44 3.80 -32.30 6.37
N ALA A 45 5.08 -32.65 6.26
CA ALA A 45 5.66 -33.70 7.09
C ALA A 45 5.71 -33.24 8.56
N PRO A 46 5.38 -34.09 9.55
CA PRO A 46 5.40 -33.73 10.97
C PRO A 46 6.72 -33.12 11.43
N GLY A 47 7.85 -33.65 10.96
CA GLY A 47 9.19 -33.15 11.32
C GLY A 47 9.50 -31.72 10.88
N ASN A 48 8.71 -31.15 9.96
CA ASN A 48 8.85 -29.77 9.52
C ASN A 48 7.97 -28.79 10.33
N LEU A 49 7.22 -29.29 11.30
CA LEU A 49 6.24 -28.53 12.09
C LEU A 49 6.72 -28.39 13.52
N SER A 50 6.78 -27.16 14.02
CA SER A 50 7.06 -26.88 15.42
C SER A 50 5.78 -26.41 16.11
N VAL A 51 5.11 -27.30 16.84
CA VAL A 51 3.90 -26.97 17.62
C VAL A 51 4.25 -25.85 18.60
N GLN A 52 3.41 -24.83 18.64
CA GLN A 52 3.55 -23.72 19.56
C GLN A 52 2.74 -24.02 20.84
N PRO A 53 3.24 -23.64 22.02
CA PRO A 53 2.44 -23.74 23.24
C PRO A 53 1.18 -22.88 23.11
N GLY A 54 0.03 -23.44 23.46
CA GLY A 54 -1.26 -22.78 23.32
C GLY A 54 -2.44 -23.74 23.40
N GLU A 55 -3.64 -23.19 23.27
CA GLU A 55 -4.90 -23.94 23.31
C GLU A 55 -5.07 -24.82 22.06
N VAL A 56 -5.60 -26.02 22.28
CA VAL A 56 -6.08 -26.92 21.23
C VAL A 56 -7.41 -26.37 20.72
N LEU A 57 -7.42 -25.95 19.46
CA LEU A 57 -8.57 -25.32 18.82
C LEU A 57 -9.57 -26.39 18.35
N PRO A 58 -10.88 -26.12 18.41
CA PRO A 58 -11.90 -27.06 17.95
C PRO A 58 -11.82 -27.32 16.43
N ASP A 59 -12.44 -28.39 15.96
CA ASP A 59 -12.41 -28.84 14.56
C ASP A 59 -12.87 -27.77 13.55
N ASP A 60 -13.90 -27.03 13.93
CA ASP A 60 -14.50 -25.93 13.18
C ASP A 60 -13.64 -24.66 13.15
N ALA A 61 -12.55 -24.61 13.93
CA ALA A 61 -11.64 -23.46 13.94
C ALA A 61 -10.98 -23.22 12.58
N CYS A 62 -10.88 -24.25 11.73
CA CYS A 62 -10.46 -24.09 10.35
C CYS A 62 -11.47 -24.74 9.38
N GLY A 63 -12.38 -23.93 8.85
CA GLY A 63 -13.43 -24.35 7.92
C GLY A 63 -13.23 -23.81 6.49
N PRO A 64 -14.00 -24.30 5.50
CA PRO A 64 -14.10 -23.62 4.21
C PRO A 64 -14.55 -22.16 4.45
N ALA A 65 -14.15 -21.24 3.56
CA ALA A 65 -14.28 -19.79 3.75
C ALA A 65 -15.70 -19.30 4.11
N GLU A 66 -16.73 -20.11 3.88
CA GLU A 66 -18.15 -19.82 4.10
C GLU A 66 -18.73 -20.36 5.42
N ALA A 67 -18.08 -21.34 6.08
CA ALA A 67 -18.69 -22.11 7.18
C ALA A 67 -18.36 -21.64 8.61
N VAL A 68 -17.45 -20.68 8.80
CA VAL A 68 -17.14 -20.15 10.15
C VAL A 68 -17.89 -18.85 10.35
N GLY A 69 -18.95 -18.91 11.17
CA GLY A 69 -19.79 -17.78 11.54
C GLY A 69 -18.97 -16.56 11.95
N LYS A 70 -19.30 -15.40 11.35
CA LYS A 70 -18.68 -14.11 11.63
C LYS A 70 -18.64 -13.87 13.15
N LYS A 71 -17.50 -14.12 13.81
CA LYS A 71 -17.19 -13.37 15.04
C LYS A 71 -17.27 -11.91 14.64
N LYS A 72 -18.21 -11.16 15.24
CA LYS A 72 -18.35 -9.71 15.07
C LYS A 72 -16.95 -9.14 15.06
N ALA A 73 -16.53 -8.65 13.90
CA ALA A 73 -15.24 -8.03 13.75
C ALA A 73 -15.16 -6.98 14.87
N SER A 74 -14.23 -7.19 15.81
CA SER A 74 -13.71 -6.11 16.64
C SER A 74 -13.52 -4.96 15.67
N LYS A 75 -14.33 -3.89 15.83
CA LYS A 75 -14.44 -2.77 14.89
C LYS A 75 -13.09 -2.60 14.21
N LYS A 76 -12.94 -3.10 12.96
CA LYS A 76 -11.81 -2.72 12.14
C LYS A 76 -11.93 -1.22 12.18
N LYS A 77 -10.96 -0.53 12.79
CA LYS A 77 -10.85 0.92 12.69
C LYS A 77 -11.05 1.16 11.20
N ALA A 78 -12.21 1.71 10.82
CA ALA A 78 -12.40 2.20 9.47
C ALA A 78 -11.11 2.97 9.18
N ALA A 79 -10.50 2.76 8.00
CA ALA A 79 -9.34 3.54 7.59
C ALA A 79 -9.64 4.97 8.04
N ALA A 80 -8.89 5.43 9.05
CA ALA A 80 -9.26 6.65 9.72
C ALA A 80 -9.39 7.68 8.61
N LYS A 81 -10.51 8.45 8.57
CA LYS A 81 -10.56 9.63 7.72
C LYS A 81 -9.19 10.30 7.86
N PRO A 82 -8.48 10.61 6.76
CA PRO A 82 -7.18 11.25 6.84
C PRO A 82 -7.30 12.37 7.86
N ALA A 83 -6.45 12.37 8.90
CA ALA A 83 -6.61 13.38 9.95
C ALA A 83 -6.65 14.75 9.25
N PRO A 84 -7.53 15.67 9.68
CA PRO A 84 -7.74 16.94 8.98
C PRO A 84 -6.39 17.58 8.63
N VAL A 85 -6.31 18.10 7.41
CA VAL A 85 -5.13 18.84 6.96
C VAL A 85 -4.89 19.97 7.96
N PRO A 86 -3.68 20.09 8.54
CA PRO A 86 -3.38 21.18 9.46
C PRO A 86 -3.69 22.54 8.82
N GLU A 87 -4.18 23.48 9.62
CA GLU A 87 -4.45 24.84 9.14
C GLU A 87 -3.15 25.46 8.61
N GLY A 88 -3.19 26.03 7.40
CA GLY A 88 -2.01 26.55 6.71
C GLY A 88 -1.13 25.51 6.00
N ALA A 89 -1.45 24.21 6.05
CA ALA A 89 -0.69 23.21 5.31
C ALA A 89 -1.01 23.21 3.81
N ILE A 90 0.03 23.08 3.00
CA ILE A 90 -0.06 22.94 1.55
C ILE A 90 -0.52 21.52 1.21
N VAL A 91 -1.51 21.40 0.34
CA VAL A 91 -2.05 20.09 -0.04
C VAL A 91 -1.64 19.76 -1.45
N ALA A 92 -1.02 18.60 -1.64
CA ALA A 92 -0.72 18.06 -2.96
C ALA A 92 -1.44 16.73 -3.20
N TYR A 93 -1.71 16.45 -4.48
CA TYR A 93 -2.20 15.18 -5.01
C TYR A 93 -1.28 14.76 -6.14
N THR A 94 -0.91 13.48 -6.17
CA THR A 94 0.08 12.97 -7.11
C THR A 94 -0.33 11.61 -7.63
N ASP A 95 -0.14 11.39 -8.93
CA ASP A 95 -0.35 10.09 -9.57
C ASP A 95 0.68 9.86 -10.70
N GLY A 96 0.90 8.59 -11.04
CA GLY A 96 1.77 8.14 -12.11
C GLY A 96 1.04 7.16 -13.04
N ALA A 97 1.21 7.37 -14.35
CA ALA A 97 0.65 6.53 -15.39
C ALA A 97 1.77 5.87 -16.21
N CYS A 98 1.58 4.61 -16.61
CA CYS A 98 2.52 3.89 -17.44
C CYS A 98 1.78 2.91 -18.38
N SER A 99 1.97 3.06 -19.69
CA SER A 99 1.35 2.19 -20.70
C SER A 99 2.31 1.04 -21.04
N GLY A 100 2.08 -0.12 -20.44
CA GLY A 100 3.02 -1.26 -20.43
C GLY A 100 4.11 -1.05 -19.36
N ASN A 101 4.48 -2.09 -18.61
CA ASN A 101 5.37 -1.93 -17.44
C ASN A 101 6.63 -2.80 -17.57
N PRO A 102 7.76 -2.28 -18.09
CA PRO A 102 8.04 -0.88 -18.44
C PRO A 102 7.50 -0.44 -19.81
N GLY A 103 7.26 0.86 -19.98
CA GLY A 103 6.66 1.48 -21.17
C GLY A 103 6.58 3.01 -21.06
N PRO A 104 5.98 3.71 -22.04
CA PRO A 104 5.75 5.15 -21.96
C PRO A 104 5.08 5.52 -20.63
N ALA A 105 5.69 6.44 -19.89
CA ALA A 105 5.27 6.79 -18.54
C ALA A 105 5.21 8.30 -18.35
N GLY A 106 4.30 8.74 -17.49
CA GLY A 106 4.09 10.14 -17.16
C GLY A 106 3.55 10.29 -15.75
N LEU A 107 3.63 11.51 -15.21
CA LEU A 107 3.15 11.85 -13.88
C LEU A 107 2.24 13.07 -13.94
N GLY A 108 1.40 13.18 -12.92
CA GLY A 108 0.54 14.32 -12.69
C GLY A 108 0.59 14.76 -11.24
N VAL A 109 0.61 16.08 -11.04
CA VAL A 109 0.69 16.72 -9.73
C VAL A 109 -0.31 17.87 -9.69
N VAL A 110 -1.04 17.96 -8.58
CA VAL A 110 -1.90 19.10 -8.26
C VAL A 110 -1.51 19.62 -6.88
N VAL A 111 -1.11 20.87 -6.75
CA VAL A 111 -0.76 21.53 -5.48
C VAL A 111 -1.72 22.68 -5.20
N LEU A 112 -2.27 22.71 -3.99
CA LEU A 112 -3.12 23.78 -3.48
C LEU A 112 -2.34 24.59 -2.45
N GLN A 113 -2.04 25.85 -2.78
CA GLN A 113 -1.26 26.76 -1.96
C GLN A 113 -1.78 28.19 -2.13
N ASN A 114 -1.99 28.92 -1.02
CA ASN A 114 -2.29 30.36 -1.02
C ASN A 114 -3.48 30.78 -1.92
N GLY A 115 -4.52 29.95 -2.02
CA GLY A 115 -5.66 30.23 -2.92
C GLY A 115 -5.36 30.04 -4.40
N GLU A 116 -4.28 29.33 -4.72
CA GLU A 116 -3.89 28.93 -6.06
C GLU A 116 -3.82 27.41 -6.17
N ARG A 117 -4.09 26.93 -7.38
CA ARG A 117 -3.94 25.54 -7.81
C ARG A 117 -2.87 25.50 -8.88
N ILE A 118 -1.78 24.82 -8.56
CA ILE A 118 -0.70 24.51 -9.50
C ILE A 118 -0.95 23.10 -10.02
N GLU A 119 -0.95 22.94 -11.34
CA GLU A 119 -1.01 21.65 -12.02
C GLU A 119 0.29 21.44 -12.78
N ARG A 120 0.90 20.27 -12.64
CA ARG A 120 2.11 19.89 -13.37
C ARG A 120 1.94 18.49 -13.94
N TRP A 121 2.38 18.31 -15.18
CA TRP A 121 2.47 17.02 -15.84
C TRP A 121 3.85 16.86 -16.48
N GLU A 122 4.38 15.65 -16.46
CA GLU A 122 5.72 15.39 -17.00
C GLU A 122 5.77 14.02 -17.68
N TYR A 123 6.21 13.99 -18.93
CA TYR A 123 6.49 12.74 -19.64
C TYR A 123 7.90 12.24 -19.31
N LEU A 124 8.00 11.00 -18.85
CA LEU A 124 9.25 10.39 -18.36
C LEU A 124 9.93 9.48 -19.40
N GLY A 125 9.41 9.42 -20.63
CA GLY A 125 9.88 8.45 -21.61
C GLY A 125 9.49 7.03 -21.22
N LYS A 126 10.40 6.07 -21.43
CA LYS A 126 10.16 4.65 -21.08
C LYS A 126 10.57 4.39 -19.62
N ALA A 127 9.60 4.22 -18.73
CA ALA A 127 9.83 3.93 -17.32
C ALA A 127 8.84 2.88 -16.80
N THR A 128 8.76 2.71 -15.48
CA THR A 128 7.78 1.84 -14.80
C THR A 128 6.77 2.69 -14.04
N ASN A 129 5.60 2.13 -13.71
CA ASN A 129 4.61 2.86 -12.90
C ASN A 129 5.19 3.33 -11.56
N ASN A 130 5.97 2.48 -10.89
CA ASN A 130 6.59 2.85 -9.61
C ASN A 130 7.58 4.02 -9.73
N ILE A 131 8.25 4.17 -10.88
CA ILE A 131 9.10 5.34 -11.12
C ILE A 131 8.22 6.56 -11.29
N ALA A 132 7.16 6.48 -12.11
CA ALA A 132 6.24 7.58 -12.32
C ALA A 132 5.59 8.08 -11.01
N GLU A 133 5.05 7.16 -10.20
CA GLU A 133 4.43 7.47 -8.90
C GLU A 133 5.41 8.12 -7.91
N LEU A 134 6.64 7.59 -7.80
CA LEU A 134 7.65 8.16 -6.91
C LEU A 134 8.10 9.54 -7.38
N THR A 135 8.36 9.70 -8.68
CA THR A 135 8.74 10.98 -9.26
C THR A 135 7.62 12.01 -9.12
N ALA A 136 6.34 11.60 -9.19
CA ALA A 136 5.20 12.49 -8.96
C ALA A 136 5.25 13.14 -7.57
N ILE A 137 5.55 12.34 -6.53
CA ILE A 137 5.73 12.83 -5.16
C ILE A 137 6.94 13.78 -5.08
N LEU A 138 8.05 13.45 -5.73
CA LEU A 138 9.22 14.35 -5.79
C LEU A 138 8.87 15.70 -6.41
N ARG A 139 8.17 15.70 -7.55
CA ARG A 139 7.73 16.92 -8.23
C ARG A 139 6.78 17.74 -7.38
N ALA A 140 5.89 17.10 -6.62
CA ALA A 140 5.05 17.82 -5.67
C ALA A 140 5.86 18.53 -4.58
N LEU A 141 6.90 17.89 -4.05
CA LEU A 141 7.77 18.49 -3.04
C LEU A 141 8.63 19.63 -3.62
N GLU A 142 9.01 19.57 -4.90
CA GLU A 142 9.72 20.67 -5.58
C GLU A 142 8.84 21.93 -5.76
N GLU A 143 7.53 21.76 -5.92
CA GLU A 143 6.58 22.88 -6.00
C GLU A 143 6.27 23.48 -4.62
N ILE A 144 6.58 22.77 -3.54
CA ILE A 144 6.32 23.20 -2.17
C ILE A 144 7.57 23.90 -1.62
N PRO A 145 7.46 25.11 -1.05
CA PRO A 145 8.60 25.75 -0.42
C PRO A 145 9.12 24.92 0.76
N ALA A 146 10.44 24.71 0.82
CA ALA A 146 11.10 23.96 1.89
C ALA A 146 10.70 24.49 3.28
N GLY A 147 10.55 23.59 4.26
CA GLY A 147 10.09 23.92 5.61
C GLY A 147 8.58 24.18 5.75
N SER A 148 7.81 24.22 4.65
CA SER A 148 6.37 24.39 4.74
C SER A 148 5.68 23.12 5.26
N PRO A 149 4.63 23.24 6.09
CA PRO A 149 3.79 22.10 6.44
C PRO A 149 3.05 21.62 5.18
N CYS A 150 3.12 20.33 4.88
CA CYS A 150 2.45 19.77 3.71
C CYS A 150 1.77 18.42 3.92
N VAL A 151 0.76 18.16 3.10
CA VAL A 151 0.09 16.86 3.00
C VAL A 151 0.06 16.43 1.53
N VAL A 152 0.77 15.35 1.21
CA VAL A 152 0.81 14.79 -0.15
C VAL A 152 -0.08 13.54 -0.19
N HIS A 153 -1.09 13.57 -1.04
CA HIS A 153 -1.99 12.45 -1.28
C HIS A 153 -1.51 11.65 -2.49
N THR A 154 -1.42 10.34 -2.33
CA THR A 154 -1.02 9.41 -3.39
C THR A 154 -1.77 8.08 -3.22
N ASP A 155 -2.11 7.42 -4.32
CA ASP A 155 -2.63 6.05 -4.32
C ASP A 155 -1.54 4.98 -4.52
N SER A 156 -0.26 5.41 -4.56
CA SER A 156 0.88 4.50 -4.60
C SER A 156 1.09 3.79 -3.26
N GLN A 157 0.65 2.54 -3.19
CA GLN A 157 0.96 1.67 -2.05
C GLN A 157 2.46 1.43 -1.91
N TYR A 158 3.19 1.39 -3.04
CA TYR A 158 4.63 1.19 -3.04
C TYR A 158 5.34 2.39 -2.38
N ALA A 159 5.01 3.62 -2.78
CA ALA A 159 5.59 4.82 -2.20
C ALA A 159 5.31 4.90 -0.70
N ILE A 160 4.06 4.71 -0.26
CA ILE A 160 3.69 4.67 1.17
C ILE A 160 4.49 3.58 1.91
N GLY A 161 4.65 2.41 1.29
CA GLY A 161 5.43 1.31 1.83
C GLY A 161 6.88 1.70 2.14
N VAL A 162 7.59 2.23 1.13
CA VAL A 162 9.02 2.53 1.22
C VAL A 162 9.34 3.84 1.95
N LEU A 163 8.40 4.80 1.97
CA LEU A 163 8.62 6.11 2.60
C LEU A 163 8.12 6.19 4.04
N GLN A 164 6.99 5.55 4.37
CA GLN A 164 6.39 5.63 5.71
C GLN A 164 6.39 4.32 6.50
N LYS A 165 6.23 3.17 5.83
CA LYS A 165 6.07 1.87 6.51
C LYS A 165 7.40 1.11 6.71
N GLY A 166 8.52 1.76 6.46
CA GLY A 166 9.85 1.17 6.65
C GLY A 166 10.19 0.02 5.69
N TRP A 167 9.49 -0.11 4.56
CA TRP A 167 9.84 -1.15 3.58
C TRP A 167 11.21 -0.85 2.98
N LYS A 168 12.02 -1.89 2.80
CA LYS A 168 13.30 -1.79 2.09
C LYS A 168 13.04 -1.62 0.60
N ALA A 169 13.57 -0.55 0.00
CA ALA A 169 13.54 -0.36 -1.45
C ALA A 169 14.35 -1.46 -2.13
N LYS A 170 13.66 -2.35 -2.85
CA LYS A 170 14.31 -3.41 -3.65
C LYS A 170 14.73 -2.92 -5.04
N LYS A 171 13.99 -1.94 -5.58
CA LYS A 171 14.22 -1.28 -6.88
C LYS A 171 14.13 0.23 -6.68
N ASN A 172 14.72 1.00 -7.60
CA ASN A 172 14.71 2.48 -7.59
C ASN A 172 15.30 3.05 -6.28
N LYS A 173 16.42 2.49 -5.81
CA LYS A 173 16.96 2.80 -4.47
C LYS A 173 17.42 4.25 -4.38
N GLU A 174 18.01 4.74 -5.46
CA GLU A 174 18.53 6.09 -5.62
C GLU A 174 17.38 7.10 -5.54
N LEU A 175 16.31 6.88 -6.31
CA LEU A 175 15.10 7.72 -6.27
C LEU A 175 14.42 7.70 -4.90
N VAL A 176 14.35 6.55 -4.23
CA VAL A 176 13.79 6.47 -2.87
C VAL A 176 14.67 7.19 -1.86
N ALA A 177 16.00 7.12 -2.01
CA ALA A 177 16.94 7.83 -1.13
C ALA A 177 16.81 9.35 -1.31
N GLU A 178 16.74 9.82 -2.55
CA GLU A 178 16.49 11.22 -2.90
C GLU A 178 15.16 11.71 -2.31
N LEU A 179 14.05 10.99 -2.53
CA LEU A 179 12.75 11.35 -1.94
C LEU A 179 12.80 11.46 -0.42
N ARG A 180 13.49 10.53 0.26
CA ARG A 180 13.63 10.55 1.72
C ARG A 180 14.39 11.80 2.18
N ALA A 181 15.45 12.17 1.47
CA ALA A 181 16.21 13.38 1.75
C ALA A 181 15.34 14.64 1.54
N THR A 182 14.60 14.71 0.42
CA THR A 182 13.70 15.83 0.14
C THR A 182 12.57 15.93 1.16
N LEU A 183 11.95 14.79 1.54
CA LEU A 183 10.93 14.75 2.58
C LEU A 183 11.46 15.23 3.94
N ALA A 184 12.72 14.96 4.28
CA ALA A 184 13.31 15.41 5.53
C ALA A 184 13.44 16.95 5.63
N ASN A 185 13.41 17.66 4.49
CA ASN A 185 13.43 19.12 4.44
C ASN A 185 12.03 19.76 4.53
N HIS A 186 10.98 18.95 4.68
CA HIS A 186 9.59 19.40 4.75
C HIS A 186 8.92 18.83 6.01
N ASP A 187 8.02 19.61 6.63
CA ASP A 187 7.08 19.06 7.61
C ASP A 187 5.91 18.38 6.86
N CYS A 188 6.23 17.26 6.22
CA CYS A 188 5.32 16.63 5.26
C CYS A 188 4.74 15.30 5.73
N ARG A 189 3.44 15.13 5.52
CA ARG A 189 2.74 13.86 5.72
C ARG A 189 2.25 13.28 4.39
N LEU A 190 2.65 12.05 4.09
CA LEU A 190 2.03 11.30 3.00
C LEU A 190 0.71 10.66 3.47
N VAL A 191 -0.31 10.74 2.63
CA VAL A 191 -1.64 10.16 2.86
C VAL A 191 -1.98 9.23 1.71
N TYR A 192 -2.21 7.96 2.05
CA TYR A 192 -2.74 7.02 1.08
C TYR A 192 -4.20 7.36 0.76
N VAL A 193 -4.49 7.53 -0.54
CA VAL A 193 -5.86 7.59 -1.06
C VAL A 193 -6.13 6.37 -1.93
N LYS A 194 -7.40 6.00 -2.06
CA LYS A 194 -7.77 4.91 -2.97
C LYS A 194 -7.89 5.51 -4.37
N GLY A 195 -7.16 4.96 -5.34
CA GLY A 195 -7.31 5.31 -6.75
C GLY A 195 -8.74 5.06 -7.25
N HIS A 196 -9.20 5.90 -8.17
CA HIS A 196 -10.54 5.84 -8.79
C HIS A 196 -11.70 5.78 -7.78
N ALA A 197 -11.58 6.50 -6.67
CA ALA A 197 -12.57 6.52 -5.60
C ALA A 197 -13.45 7.79 -5.59
N GLY A 198 -13.47 8.59 -6.66
CA GLY A 198 -14.23 9.84 -6.70
C GLY A 198 -13.57 10.97 -5.94
N ILE A 199 -12.24 10.96 -5.76
CA ILE A 199 -11.50 12.05 -5.10
C ILE A 199 -11.06 13.03 -6.19
N PRO A 200 -11.71 14.20 -6.36
CA PRO A 200 -11.59 14.98 -7.59
C PRO A 200 -10.16 15.42 -7.92
N LEU A 201 -9.36 15.76 -6.91
CA LEU A 201 -7.97 16.21 -7.11
C LEU A 201 -7.00 15.06 -7.37
N ASN A 202 -7.30 13.86 -6.86
CA ASN A 202 -6.53 12.66 -7.23
C ASN A 202 -6.85 12.21 -8.65
N GLU A 203 -8.13 12.26 -9.03
CA GLU A 203 -8.57 11.98 -10.39
C GLU A 203 -7.98 12.98 -11.38
N ARG A 204 -7.86 14.26 -10.98
CA ARG A 204 -7.11 15.22 -11.78
C ARG A 204 -5.64 14.83 -11.94
N ALA A 205 -4.97 14.39 -10.87
CA ALA A 205 -3.57 13.96 -10.96
C ALA A 205 -3.42 12.76 -11.92
N ASP A 206 -4.33 11.80 -11.90
CA ASP A 206 -4.41 10.69 -12.87
C ASP A 206 -4.60 11.19 -14.32
N GLU A 207 -5.54 12.11 -14.54
CA GLU A 207 -5.76 12.75 -15.84
C GLU A 207 -4.50 13.42 -16.38
N LEU A 208 -3.79 14.19 -15.53
CA LEU A 208 -2.55 14.87 -15.89
C LEU A 208 -1.43 13.87 -16.23
N ALA A 209 -1.33 12.77 -15.47
CA ALA A 209 -0.35 11.72 -15.73
C ALA A 209 -0.60 11.05 -17.09
N ARG A 210 -1.85 10.74 -17.40
CA ARG A 210 -2.26 10.16 -18.70
C ARG A 210 -2.04 11.14 -19.84
N LEU A 211 -2.40 12.41 -19.64
CA LEU A 211 -2.15 13.49 -20.61
C LEU A 211 -0.67 13.56 -20.98
N ALA A 212 0.23 13.56 -19.99
CA ALA A 212 1.68 13.56 -20.23
C ALA A 212 2.12 12.39 -21.13
N VAL A 213 1.58 11.19 -20.92
CA VAL A 213 1.87 10.01 -21.77
C VAL A 213 1.30 10.17 -23.18
N GLU A 214 0.07 10.67 -23.29
CA GLU A 214 -0.65 10.84 -24.56
C GLU A 214 0.05 11.84 -25.48
N ILE A 215 0.33 13.04 -24.96
CA ILE A 215 0.97 14.11 -25.74
C ILE A 215 2.49 13.96 -25.79
N ARG A 216 3.06 13.02 -25.01
CA ARG A 216 4.51 12.82 -24.81
C ARG A 216 5.23 14.13 -24.46
N GLY A 217 4.62 14.91 -23.58
CA GLY A 217 5.04 16.26 -23.26
C GLY A 217 4.89 16.58 -21.79
N SER A 218 5.51 17.68 -21.39
CA SER A 218 5.55 18.17 -20.01
C SER A 218 5.05 19.61 -19.97
N GLY A 219 4.44 19.99 -18.86
CA GLY A 219 3.91 21.34 -18.69
C GLY A 219 3.51 21.63 -17.25
N ARG A 220 3.24 22.91 -17.01
CA ARG A 220 2.87 23.44 -15.69
C ARG A 220 1.91 24.60 -15.89
N GLU A 221 0.84 24.62 -15.10
CA GLU A 221 -0.16 25.68 -15.11
C GLU A 221 -0.48 26.12 -13.68
N THR A 222 -0.82 27.39 -13.49
CA THR A 222 -1.24 27.93 -12.19
C THR A 222 -2.55 28.69 -12.37
N ARG A 223 -3.56 28.38 -11.56
CA ARG A 223 -4.89 29.00 -11.61
C ARG A 223 -5.31 29.43 -10.21
N LYS A 224 -6.05 30.54 -10.09
CA LYS A 224 -6.68 30.92 -8.82
C LYS A 224 -7.79 29.93 -8.47
N THR A 225 -7.86 29.49 -7.21
CA THR A 225 -9.00 28.72 -6.72
C THR A 225 -10.14 29.69 -6.44
N SER A 226 -11.23 29.60 -7.20
CA SER A 226 -12.45 30.36 -6.90
C SER A 226 -12.90 30.04 -5.46
N SER A 227 -12.99 31.07 -4.62
CA SER A 227 -13.47 30.97 -3.23
C SER A 227 -14.93 30.58 -3.15
#